data_AF-A0A928LFV8-F1
#
_entry.id   AF-A0A928LFV8-F1
#
_cell.length_a   1.000
_cell.length_b   1.000
_cell.length_c   1.000
_cell.angle_alpha   90.00
_cell.angle_beta   90.00
_cell.angle_gamma   90.00
#
_symmetry.space_group_name_H-M   'P 1'
#
loop_
_entity.id
_entity.type
_entity.pdbx_description
1 polymer ?
#
loop_
_entity_poly.entity_id
_entity_poly.type
_entity_poly.pdbx_seq_one_letter_code
_entity_poly.pdbx_strand_id
1 'polypeptide(L)'
;MCDNNKFYICEHCGNLIGMIHDAGVPMMCCGQKMTKLEPGTVEASHEKHIPVVSVDNNTVTVTIGSVEHPMTEEHHIVWVYLQTDRGGQRKCLE
;
A
#
# COMPACT_ATOMS: atom_id res chain seq x y z
N MET A 1 -11.59 -12.41 7.74
CA MET A 1 -12.27 -11.72 6.60
C MET A 1 -11.59 -10.39 6.27
N CYS A 2 -10.76 -9.85 7.17
CA CYS A 2 -9.97 -8.63 6.95
C CYS A 2 -8.45 -8.91 6.83
N ASP A 3 -8.03 -10.18 6.80
CA ASP A 3 -6.65 -10.58 7.08
C ASP A 3 -5.74 -10.61 5.84
N ASN A 4 -6.22 -10.13 4.69
CA ASN A 4 -5.47 -10.15 3.43
C ASN A 4 -5.92 -9.00 2.53
N ASN A 5 -5.59 -7.76 2.91
CA ASN A 5 -5.86 -6.61 2.05
C ASN A 5 -5.12 -6.79 0.71
N LYS A 6 -5.88 -6.80 -0.38
CA LYS A 6 -5.34 -6.85 -1.73
C LYS A 6 -5.55 -5.49 -2.36
N PHE A 7 -4.48 -4.93 -2.92
CA PHE A 7 -4.53 -3.69 -3.67
C PHE A 7 -4.30 -3.99 -5.15
N TYR A 8 -5.00 -3.27 -6.02
CA TYR A 8 -4.88 -3.42 -7.47
C TYR A 8 -4.76 -2.06 -8.12
N ILE A 9 -3.90 -1.96 -9.14
CA ILE A 9 -3.72 -0.77 -9.95
C ILE A 9 -4.10 -1.04 -11.40
N CYS A 10 -4.73 -0.07 -12.06
CA CYS A 10 -4.88 -0.05 -13.50
C CYS A 10 -3.64 0.62 -14.10
N GLU A 11 -2.82 -0.12 -14.84
CA GLU A 11 -1.59 0.41 -15.46
C GLU A 11 -1.86 1.44 -16.56
N HIS A 12 -3.09 1.51 -17.08
CA HIS A 12 -3.46 2.47 -18.12
C HIS A 12 -3.91 3.83 -17.57
N CYS A 13 -4.69 3.86 -16.47
CA CYS A 13 -5.28 5.10 -15.95
C CYS A 13 -4.87 5.44 -14.52
N GLY A 14 -4.05 4.59 -13.88
CA GLY A 14 -3.59 4.79 -12.50
C GLY A 14 -4.66 4.52 -11.43
N ASN A 15 -5.87 4.09 -11.79
CA ASN A 15 -6.92 3.83 -10.82
C ASN A 15 -6.47 2.74 -9.82
N LEU A 16 -6.57 3.04 -8.53
CA LEU A 16 -6.07 2.20 -7.44
C LEU A 16 -7.23 1.81 -6.52
N ILE A 17 -7.39 0.51 -6.28
CA ILE A 17 -8.46 -0.03 -5.44
C ILE A 17 -7.91 -0.94 -4.34
N GLY A 18 -8.63 -0.99 -3.21
CA GLY A 18 -8.43 -1.98 -2.15
C GLY A 18 -9.62 -2.93 -2.05
N MET A 19 -9.37 -4.22 -1.88
CA MET A 19 -10.40 -5.25 -1.87
C MET A 19 -10.99 -5.45 -0.46
N ILE A 20 -12.30 -5.27 -0.32
CA ILE A 20 -13.03 -5.56 0.94
C ILE A 20 -13.49 -7.02 1.00
N HIS A 21 -13.97 -7.56 -0.13
CA HIS A 21 -14.40 -8.95 -0.25
C HIS A 21 -13.97 -9.50 -1.61
N ASP A 22 -13.16 -10.56 -1.58
CA ASP A 22 -12.68 -11.22 -2.79
C ASP A 22 -13.58 -12.41 -3.15
N ALA A 23 -14.36 -12.26 -4.22
CA ALA A 23 -15.21 -13.31 -4.77
C ALA A 23 -14.47 -14.27 -5.73
N GLY A 24 -13.16 -14.10 -5.92
CA GLY A 24 -12.33 -14.97 -6.76
C GLY A 24 -12.41 -14.67 -8.27
N VAL A 25 -12.87 -13.47 -8.64
CA VAL A 25 -13.01 -13.04 -10.05
C VAL A 25 -12.01 -11.93 -10.40
N PRO A 26 -11.55 -11.82 -11.65
CA PRO A 26 -10.62 -10.76 -12.05
C PRO A 26 -11.23 -9.37 -11.94
N MET A 27 -10.47 -8.42 -11.40
CA MET A 27 -10.83 -7.00 -11.41
C MET A 27 -10.48 -6.37 -12.74
N MET A 28 -11.42 -5.62 -13.33
CA MET A 28 -11.28 -5.03 -14.66
C MET A 28 -11.36 -3.50 -14.60
N CYS A 29 -10.47 -2.82 -15.31
CA CYS A 29 -10.50 -1.37 -15.51
C CYS A 29 -9.96 -1.05 -16.91
N CYS A 30 -10.54 -0.06 -17.61
CA CYS A 30 -10.13 0.31 -18.98
C CYS A 30 -10.10 -0.88 -19.97
N GLY A 31 -11.00 -1.86 -19.81
CA GLY A 31 -11.08 -3.03 -20.69
C GLY A 31 -10.02 -4.11 -20.45
N GLN A 32 -9.15 -3.98 -19.45
CA GLN A 32 -8.11 -4.95 -19.11
C GLN A 32 -8.17 -5.38 -17.64
N LYS A 33 -7.49 -6.49 -17.33
CA LYS A 33 -7.32 -6.95 -15.95
C LYS A 33 -6.42 -5.97 -15.21
N MET A 34 -6.81 -5.60 -13.99
CA MET A 34 -5.97 -4.79 -13.11
C MET A 34 -4.83 -5.64 -12.54
N THR A 35 -3.67 -5.01 -12.34
CA THR A 35 -2.49 -5.64 -11.76
C THR A 35 -2.60 -5.63 -10.24
N LYS A 36 -2.46 -6.80 -9.62
CA LYS A 36 -2.36 -6.90 -8.14
C LYS A 36 -1.02 -6.33 -7.71
N LEU A 37 -1.03 -5.43 -6.73
CA LEU A 37 0.18 -4.93 -6.11
C LEU A 37 0.70 -5.96 -5.12
N GLU A 38 1.79 -6.64 -5.48
CA GLU A 38 2.47 -7.58 -4.60
C GLU A 38 3.62 -6.85 -3.87
N PRO A 39 3.59 -6.80 -2.52
CA PRO A 39 4.61 -6.09 -1.77
C PRO A 39 5.98 -6.77 -1.92
N GLY A 40 7.03 -5.98 -2.10
CA GLY A 40 8.42 -6.46 -2.12
C GLY A 40 8.87 -7.14 -3.43
N THR A 41 8.10 -7.06 -4.52
CA THR A 41 8.47 -7.66 -5.81
C THR A 41 9.31 -6.76 -6.72
N VAL A 42 9.43 -5.48 -6.39
CA VAL A 42 10.24 -4.52 -7.14
C VAL A 42 11.62 -4.43 -6.52
N GLU A 43 12.66 -4.54 -7.34
CA GLU A 43 14.06 -4.28 -6.96
C GLU A 43 14.25 -2.80 -6.64
N ALA A 44 13.90 -2.43 -5.42
CA ALA A 44 14.03 -1.09 -4.87
C ALA A 44 14.92 -1.12 -3.62
N SER A 45 15.46 0.04 -3.21
CA SER A 45 16.29 0.10 -2.01
C SER A 45 15.47 -0.27 -0.77
N HIS A 46 15.72 -1.45 -0.20
CA HIS A 46 14.96 -1.96 0.95
C HIS A 46 14.96 -0.96 2.11
N GLU A 47 16.09 -0.29 2.35
CA GLU A 47 16.25 0.71 3.42
C GLU A 47 15.34 1.93 3.28
N LYS A 48 14.79 2.23 2.09
CA LYS A 48 13.89 3.37 1.84
C LYS A 48 12.43 3.00 1.66
N HIS A 49 12.13 1.73 1.35
CA HIS A 49 10.78 1.33 0.96
C HIS A 49 10.10 0.42 1.98
N ILE A 50 10.86 -0.23 2.87
CA ILE A 50 10.29 -1.08 3.92
C ILE A 50 9.81 -0.20 5.09
N PRO A 51 8.53 -0.26 5.49
CA PRO A 51 8.04 0.47 6.64
C PRO A 51 8.72 0.03 7.94
N VAL A 52 9.16 1.01 8.73
CA VAL A 52 9.62 0.85 10.11
C VAL A 52 8.49 1.28 11.03
N VAL A 53 8.09 0.40 11.94
CA VAL A 53 6.95 0.62 12.84
C VAL A 53 7.44 0.74 14.27
N SER A 54 7.03 1.80 14.97
CA SER A 54 7.17 1.94 16.41
C SER A 54 5.80 2.11 17.07
N VAL A 55 5.66 1.53 18.27
CA VAL A 55 4.39 1.54 19.02
C VAL A 55 4.66 2.12 20.40
N ASP A 56 3.95 3.19 20.73
CA ASP A 56 3.93 3.81 22.06
C ASP A 56 2.49 3.91 22.55
N ASN A 57 2.14 3.06 23.52
CA ASN A 57 0.77 2.92 24.04
C ASN A 57 -0.26 2.67 22.91
N ASN A 58 -1.06 3.69 22.61
CA ASN A 58 -2.12 3.64 21.59
C ASN A 58 -1.72 4.33 20.28
N THR A 59 -0.47 4.78 20.17
CA THR A 59 0.07 5.47 19.00
C THR A 59 0.96 4.50 18.23
N VAL A 60 0.62 4.28 16.97
CA VAL A 60 1.48 3.57 16.01
C VAL A 60 2.09 4.61 15.08
N THR A 61 3.42 4.71 15.10
CA THR A 61 4.17 5.55 14.17
C THR A 61 4.76 4.67 13.09
N VAL A 62 4.48 5.02 11.83
CA VAL A 62 5.03 4.33 10.66
C VAL A 62 5.93 5.30 9.92
N THR A 63 7.20 4.94 9.79
CA THR A 63 8.20 5.65 8.97
C THR A 63 8.50 4.79 7.75
N ILE A 64 8.58 5.38 6.56
CA ILE A 64 8.89 4.62 5.34
C ILE A 64 10.38 4.62 5.10
N GLY A 65 10.98 3.45 5.30
CA GLY A 65 12.42 3.24 5.29
C GLY A 65 13.09 3.41 6.66
N SER A 66 14.21 2.72 6.85
CA SER A 66 15.22 3.06 7.87
C SER A 66 16.05 4.28 7.47
N VAL A 67 16.08 4.58 6.18
CA VAL A 67 16.55 5.84 5.59
C VAL A 67 15.34 6.50 4.96
N GLU A 68 15.16 7.80 5.18
CA GLU A 68 13.98 8.52 4.67
C GLU A 68 13.81 8.35 3.16
N HIS A 69 12.61 7.92 2.77
CA HIS A 69 12.19 7.91 1.38
C HIS A 69 12.03 9.35 0.88
N PRO A 70 12.49 9.69 -0.35
CA PRO A 70 12.22 10.99 -0.96
C PRO A 70 10.72 11.30 -1.04
N MET A 71 10.32 12.54 -0.80
CA MET A 71 8.94 13.01 -0.95
C MET A 71 8.92 14.21 -1.91
N THR A 72 9.25 13.96 -3.18
CA THR A 72 9.19 14.98 -4.25
C THR A 72 7.92 14.82 -5.08
N GLU A 73 7.57 15.82 -5.89
CA GLU A 73 6.40 15.78 -6.76
C GLU A 73 6.44 14.57 -7.71
N GLU A 74 7.61 14.24 -8.25
CA GLU A 74 7.81 13.13 -9.19
C GLU A 74 7.98 11.77 -8.50
N HIS A 75 8.38 11.74 -7.23
CA HIS A 75 8.65 10.51 -6.50
C HIS A 75 8.38 10.67 -4.99
N HIS A 76 7.24 10.14 -4.56
CA HIS A 76 6.81 10.16 -3.16
C HIS A 76 6.01 8.90 -2.81
N ILE A 77 5.91 8.62 -1.51
CA ILE A 77 4.98 7.62 -0.99
C ILE A 77 3.61 8.27 -0.85
N VAL A 78 2.61 7.75 -1.56
CA VAL A 78 1.27 8.36 -1.61
C VAL A 78 0.44 8.04 -0.36
N TRP A 79 0.60 6.84 0.21
CA TRP A 79 -0.20 6.40 1.34
C TRP A 79 0.48 5.26 2.12
N VAL A 80 0.02 5.09 3.35
CA VAL A 80 0.35 3.97 4.23
C VAL A 80 -0.96 3.28 4.63
N TYR A 81 -0.96 1.95 4.59
CA TYR A 81 -2.05 1.14 5.13
C TYR A 81 -1.56 0.34 6.33
N LEU A 82 -2.14 0.60 7.51
CA LEU A 82 -1.86 -0.10 8.75
C LEU A 82 -2.96 -1.12 9.01
N GLN A 83 -2.62 -2.41 9.04
CA GLN A 83 -3.53 -3.49 9.43
C GLN A 83 -3.28 -3.89 10.89
N THR A 84 -4.35 -4.00 11.68
CA THR A 84 -4.33 -4.55 13.04
C THR A 84 -5.33 -5.71 13.16
N ASP A 85 -5.42 -6.33 14.34
CA ASP A 85 -6.44 -7.33 14.68
C ASP A 85 -7.87 -6.76 14.66
N ARG A 86 -8.03 -5.44 14.80
CA ARG A 86 -9.33 -4.75 14.84
C ARG A 86 -9.75 -4.08 13.54
N GLY A 87 -8.92 -4.13 12.50
CA GLY A 87 -9.22 -3.56 11.20
C GLY A 87 -8.02 -2.86 10.58
N GLY A 88 -8.29 -2.09 9.52
CA GLY A 88 -7.25 -1.36 8.81
C GLY A 88 -7.48 0.13 8.79
N GLN A 89 -6.39 0.89 8.75
CA GLN A 89 -6.38 2.35 8.63
C GLN A 89 -5.53 2.74 7.43
N ARG A 90 -6.02 3.69 6.63
CA ARG A 90 -5.24 4.29 5.52
C ARG A 90 -4.94 5.74 5.84
N LYS A 91 -3.67 6.12 5.72
CA LYS A 91 -3.22 7.51 5.81
C LYS A 91 -2.61 7.90 4.48
N CYS A 92 -3.17 8.92 3.81
CA CYS A 92 -2.51 9.56 2.68
C CYS A 92 -1.37 10.44 3.21
N LEU A 93 -0.26 10.44 2.51
CA LEU A 93 0.88 11.32 2.76
C LEU A 93 0.87 12.37 1.65
N GLU A 94 1.14 13.61 2.04
CA GLU A 94 1.30 14.76 1.16
C GLU A 94 2.78 15.15 1.12
#